data_AF-A0A7J4NEE5-F1
#
_entry.id   AF-A0A7J4NEE5-F1
#
_cell.length_a   1.000
_cell.length_b   1.000
_cell.length_c   1.000
_cell.angle_alpha   90.00
_cell.angle_beta   90.00
_cell.angle_gamma   90.00
#
_symmetry.space_group_name_H-M   'P 1'
#
loop_
_entity.id
_entity.type
_entity.pdbx_description
1 polymer ?
#
loop_
_entity_poly.entity_id
_entity_poly.type
_entity_poly.pdbx_seq_one_letter_code
_entity_poly.pdbx_strand_id
1 'polypeptide(L)'
;MAATRCPLDAKWMTSLRRLHMSSQPNDKVEVKVVVESKDTSSKVILIILILVLSSLTIAVIAKGGPDAFLSDDDNRGVGNCGDGIDNDKGGATDRDDPDCYSNPSVWEGYDPNRTEANRDNDPSPGVDA
;
A
#
# COMPACT_ATOMS: atom_id res chain seq x y z
N MET A 1 -33.09 43.22 15.31
CA MET A 1 -32.37 42.33 16.26
C MET A 1 -33.29 41.19 16.68
N ALA A 2 -32.74 40.00 16.77
CA ALA A 2 -33.42 38.70 16.92
C ALA A 2 -34.14 38.47 18.25
N ALA A 3 -35.11 37.54 18.25
CA ALA A 3 -35.16 36.44 19.23
C ALA A 3 -36.15 35.35 18.78
N THR A 4 -35.79 34.11 19.09
CA THR A 4 -36.13 32.86 18.41
C THR A 4 -37.34 32.17 19.05
N ARG A 5 -38.12 31.46 18.22
CA ARG A 5 -39.31 30.66 18.56
C ARG A 5 -38.94 29.32 19.24
N CYS A 6 -39.80 28.87 20.14
CA CYS A 6 -40.20 27.46 20.30
C CYS A 6 -41.64 27.42 20.86
N PRO A 7 -42.66 26.94 20.11
CA PRO A 7 -43.97 26.65 20.68
C PRO A 7 -44.05 25.20 21.16
N LEU A 8 -44.30 25.07 22.47
CA LEU A 8 -44.85 23.90 23.13
C LEU A 8 -46.38 23.99 23.04
N ASP A 9 -47.02 23.25 22.13
CA ASP A 9 -48.43 22.84 22.26
C ASP A 9 -48.88 21.94 21.12
N ALA A 10 -49.55 20.84 21.45
CA ALA A 10 -50.81 20.39 20.83
C ALA A 10 -51.09 18.90 21.16
N LYS A 11 -51.59 18.68 22.37
CA LYS A 11 -52.92 18.10 22.60
C LYS A 11 -53.49 17.25 21.45
N TRP A 12 -53.31 15.92 21.51
CA TRP A 12 -54.19 14.97 20.81
C TRP A 12 -54.44 13.71 21.66
N MET A 13 -55.37 13.84 22.61
CA MET A 13 -56.23 12.72 23.01
C MET A 13 -57.43 12.72 22.06
N THR A 14 -57.50 11.77 21.14
CA THR A 14 -58.78 11.47 20.48
C THR A 14 -58.93 9.98 20.18
N SER A 15 -59.93 9.40 20.84
CA SER A 15 -60.76 8.29 20.37
C SER A 15 -60.19 6.86 20.44
N LEU A 16 -60.39 6.24 21.60
CA LEU A 16 -60.44 4.79 21.78
C LEU A 16 -61.50 4.17 20.85
N ARG A 17 -61.09 3.61 19.70
CA ARG A 17 -61.89 2.61 18.98
C ARG A 17 -61.55 1.23 19.51
N ARG A 18 -62.43 0.74 20.39
CA ARG A 18 -62.91 -0.65 20.53
C ARG A 18 -61.86 -1.74 20.20
N LEU A 19 -61.13 -2.19 21.23
CA LEU A 19 -60.44 -3.47 21.21
C LEU A 19 -61.48 -4.59 21.13
N HIS A 20 -61.61 -5.23 19.97
CA HIS A 20 -62.22 -6.54 19.86
C HIS A 20 -61.12 -7.57 20.08
N MET A 21 -60.94 -7.97 21.34
CA MET A 21 -59.95 -8.97 21.75
C MET A 21 -60.66 -10.33 21.77
N SER A 22 -60.71 -10.98 20.61
CA SER A 22 -61.15 -12.37 20.50
C SER A 22 -60.06 -13.27 21.06
N SER A 23 -60.28 -13.79 22.25
CA SER A 23 -59.39 -14.74 22.91
C SER A 23 -59.51 -16.12 22.27
N GLN A 24 -58.41 -16.62 21.71
CA GLN A 24 -58.21 -18.06 21.53
C GLN A 24 -56.91 -18.49 22.21
N PRO A 25 -56.91 -19.64 22.92
CA PRO A 25 -55.78 -20.09 23.72
C PRO A 25 -54.84 -20.95 22.87
N ASN A 26 -53.53 -20.69 22.98
CA ASN A 26 -52.40 -21.47 22.45
C ASN A 26 -51.90 -21.17 21.03
N ASP A 27 -51.53 -19.92 20.75
CA ASP A 27 -50.55 -19.67 19.69
C ASP A 27 -49.18 -19.42 20.31
N LYS A 28 -48.33 -20.45 20.31
CA LYS A 28 -46.90 -20.32 20.61
C LYS A 28 -46.29 -19.53 19.46
N VAL A 29 -46.19 -18.22 19.63
CA VAL A 29 -45.56 -17.33 18.65
C VAL A 29 -44.05 -17.61 18.67
N GLU A 30 -43.62 -18.57 17.86
CA GLU A 30 -42.20 -18.83 17.64
C GLU A 30 -41.65 -17.75 16.71
N VAL A 31 -41.13 -16.69 17.32
CA VAL A 31 -40.43 -15.62 16.61
C VAL A 31 -39.15 -16.22 16.07
N LYS A 32 -39.21 -16.75 14.84
CA LYS A 32 -38.00 -17.18 14.12
C LYS A 32 -37.25 -15.91 13.72
N VAL A 33 -36.38 -15.46 14.59
CA VAL A 33 -35.42 -14.40 14.30
C VAL A 33 -34.46 -14.97 13.26
N VAL A 34 -34.79 -14.77 11.97
CA VAL A 34 -33.84 -14.99 10.90
C VAL A 34 -32.84 -13.86 11.01
N VAL A 35 -31.76 -14.12 11.74
CA VAL A 35 -30.57 -13.27 11.74
C VAL A 35 -29.93 -13.48 10.37
N GLU A 36 -30.43 -12.80 9.35
CA GLU A 36 -29.72 -12.70 8.09
C GLU A 36 -28.53 -11.77 8.36
N SER A 37 -27.37 -12.37 8.60
CA SER A 37 -26.13 -11.64 8.67
C SER A 37 -25.90 -11.03 7.29
N LYS A 38 -26.11 -9.71 7.18
CA LYS A 38 -25.93 -8.93 5.96
C LYS A 38 -24.43 -8.83 5.66
N ASP A 39 -23.80 -9.97 5.36
CA ASP A 39 -22.35 -10.19 5.24
C ASP A 39 -21.79 -9.78 3.87
N THR A 40 -22.56 -9.06 3.05
CA THR A 40 -22.08 -8.59 1.74
C THR A 40 -20.86 -7.69 1.91
N SER A 41 -20.86 -6.82 2.92
CA SER A 41 -19.72 -5.96 3.23
C SER A 41 -18.51 -6.75 3.72
N SER A 42 -18.72 -7.78 4.55
CA SER A 42 -17.66 -8.65 5.06
C SER A 42 -16.97 -9.42 3.94
N LYS A 43 -17.73 -9.92 2.96
CA LYS A 43 -17.18 -10.64 1.80
C LYS A 43 -16.35 -9.72 0.90
N VAL A 44 -16.81 -8.50 0.66
CA VAL A 44 -16.09 -7.52 -0.17
C VAL A 44 -14.77 -7.11 0.49
N ILE A 45 -14.78 -6.87 1.80
CA ILE A 45 -13.56 -6.54 2.56
C ILE A 45 -12.55 -7.69 2.47
N LEU A 46 -12.99 -8.93 2.64
CA LEU A 46 -12.12 -10.10 2.53
C LEU A 46 -11.52 -10.25 1.13
N ILE A 47 -12.31 -10.02 0.07
CA ILE A 47 -11.81 -10.07 -1.31
C ILE A 47 -10.73 -9.00 -1.53
N ILE A 48 -10.97 -7.77 -1.09
CA ILE A 48 -9.98 -6.68 -1.22
C ILE A 48 -8.69 -7.03 -0.47
N LEU A 49 -8.79 -7.55 0.75
CA LEU A 49 -7.63 -7.97 1.53
C LEU A 49 -6.81 -9.04 0.79
N ILE A 50 -7.48 -10.06 0.23
CA ILE A 50 -6.83 -11.12 -0.53
C ILE A 50 -6.14 -10.56 -1.77
N LEU A 51 -6.78 -9.63 -2.49
CA LEU A 51 -6.17 -8.99 -3.66
C LEU A 51 -4.94 -8.17 -3.29
N VAL A 52 -4.98 -7.41 -2.19
CA VAL A 52 -3.83 -6.63 -1.72
C VAL A 52 -2.68 -7.55 -1.32
N LEU A 53 -2.96 -8.61 -0.54
CA LEU A 53 -1.94 -9.55 -0.09
C LEU A 53 -1.34 -10.33 -1.26
N SER A 54 -2.16 -10.84 -2.19
CA SER A 54 -1.67 -11.54 -3.37
C SER A 54 -0.82 -10.63 -4.27
N SER A 55 -1.25 -9.39 -4.51
CA SER A 55 -0.48 -8.41 -5.27
C SER A 55 0.88 -8.13 -4.62
N LEU A 56 0.91 -8.00 -3.29
CA LEU A 56 2.15 -7.81 -2.53
C LEU A 56 3.08 -9.02 -2.66
N THR A 57 2.54 -10.25 -2.55
CA THR A 57 3.36 -11.46 -2.72
C THR A 57 3.95 -11.59 -4.12
N ILE A 58 3.18 -11.24 -5.16
CA ILE A 58 3.67 -11.25 -6.55
C ILE A 58 4.79 -10.22 -6.71
N ALA A 59 4.64 -9.02 -6.14
CA ALA A 59 5.67 -7.98 -6.18
C ALA A 59 6.96 -8.43 -5.48
N VAL A 60 6.85 -9.12 -4.34
CA VAL A 60 8.01 -9.67 -3.61
C VAL A 60 8.75 -10.72 -4.45
N ILE A 61 8.02 -11.63 -5.10
CA ILE A 61 8.64 -12.67 -5.95
C ILE A 61 9.33 -12.04 -7.16
N ALA A 62 8.70 -11.06 -7.81
CA ALA A 62 9.28 -10.37 -8.97
C ALA A 62 10.59 -9.61 -8.65
N LYS A 63 10.76 -9.17 -7.40
CA LYS A 63 11.96 -8.47 -6.92
C LYS A 63 13.08 -9.40 -6.41
N GLY A 64 12.95 -10.72 -6.57
CA GLY A 64 13.97 -11.69 -6.14
C GLY A 64 13.78 -12.25 -4.73
N GLY A 65 12.59 -12.08 -4.14
CA GLY A 65 12.23 -12.67 -2.86
C GLY A 65 12.08 -11.67 -1.71
N PRO A 66 11.66 -12.14 -0.52
CA PRO A 66 11.43 -11.28 0.65
C PRO A 66 12.72 -10.64 1.14
N ASP A 67 13.86 -11.31 0.98
CA ASP A 67 15.16 -10.78 1.42
C ASP A 67 15.57 -9.55 0.62
N ALA A 68 15.22 -9.46 -0.67
CA ALA A 68 15.47 -8.26 -1.49
C ALA A 68 14.54 -7.07 -1.15
N PHE A 69 13.43 -7.32 -0.43
CA PHE A 69 12.50 -6.30 0.01
C PHE A 69 12.77 -5.85 1.46
N LEU A 70 13.38 -6.72 2.26
CA LEU A 70 13.74 -6.47 3.66
C LEU A 70 15.21 -6.07 3.82
N SER A 71 16.03 -6.28 2.80
CA SER A 71 17.36 -5.65 2.69
C SER A 71 17.15 -4.19 2.30
N ASP A 72 16.70 -3.39 3.26
CA ASP A 72 17.13 -2.00 3.28
C ASP A 72 18.66 -2.01 3.33
N ASP A 73 19.22 -1.22 2.43
CA ASP A 73 20.59 -1.26 1.92
C ASP A 73 21.65 -0.82 2.95
N ASP A 74 21.65 -1.40 4.15
CA ASP A 74 22.60 -1.04 5.22
C ASP A 74 23.95 -1.76 5.09
N ASN A 75 24.15 -2.58 4.03
CA ASN A 75 25.43 -3.26 3.77
C ASN A 75 25.85 -3.34 2.28
N ARG A 76 25.21 -2.59 1.36
CA ARG A 76 25.95 -2.01 0.23
C ARG A 76 26.32 -0.61 0.69
N GLY A 77 27.56 -0.44 1.13
CA GLY A 77 27.92 0.73 1.93
C GLY A 77 27.78 2.01 1.14
N VAL A 78 26.69 2.76 1.29
CA VAL A 78 26.51 4.15 0.80
C VAL A 78 26.68 4.38 -0.72
N GLY A 79 27.27 3.43 -1.44
CA GLY A 79 27.63 3.48 -2.83
C GLY A 79 26.69 2.68 -3.70
N ASN A 80 26.59 3.13 -4.94
CA ASN A 80 25.79 2.53 -6.00
C ASN A 80 26.65 1.75 -7.01
N CYS A 81 27.98 1.83 -6.88
CA CYS A 81 28.92 1.03 -7.65
C CYS A 81 28.68 -0.48 -7.43
N GLY A 82 28.29 -1.20 -8.47
CA GLY A 82 28.02 -2.64 -8.47
C GLY A 82 26.53 -3.02 -8.47
N ASP A 83 25.62 -2.07 -8.69
CA ASP A 83 24.19 -2.31 -8.80
C ASP A 83 23.72 -2.58 -10.26
N GLY A 84 24.60 -2.39 -11.24
CA GLY A 84 24.30 -2.61 -12.66
C GLY A 84 23.57 -1.45 -13.33
N ILE A 85 23.54 -0.27 -12.70
CA ILE A 85 22.82 0.92 -13.17
C ILE A 85 23.81 2.08 -13.32
N ASP A 86 23.81 2.72 -14.49
CA ASP A 86 24.47 4.01 -14.67
C ASP A 86 23.69 5.11 -13.90
N ASN A 87 24.14 5.43 -12.68
CA ASN A 87 23.44 6.33 -11.78
C ASN A 87 23.73 7.82 -12.05
N ASP A 88 24.72 8.17 -12.87
CA ASP A 88 25.01 9.56 -13.26
C ASP A 88 24.64 9.89 -14.71
N LYS A 89 24.34 8.87 -15.51
CA LYS A 89 23.88 8.90 -16.89
C LYS A 89 24.94 9.34 -17.88
N GLY A 90 26.21 9.02 -17.61
CA GLY A 90 27.34 9.28 -18.51
C GLY A 90 27.49 8.26 -19.64
N GLY A 91 27.00 7.03 -19.48
CA GLY A 91 27.14 5.93 -20.44
C GLY A 91 27.97 4.71 -19.99
N ALA A 92 28.64 4.77 -18.85
CA ALA A 92 29.36 3.71 -18.18
C ALA A 92 28.62 3.29 -16.91
N THR A 93 28.98 2.12 -16.41
CA THR A 93 28.28 1.51 -15.29
C THR A 93 29.27 0.72 -14.47
N ASP A 94 29.19 0.83 -13.15
CA ASP A 94 29.95 0.04 -12.19
C ASP A 94 31.47 -0.01 -12.48
N ARG A 95 31.95 -1.13 -13.04
CA ARG A 95 33.37 -1.38 -13.30
C ARG A 95 33.90 -0.63 -14.50
N ASP A 96 33.01 -0.22 -15.38
CA ASP A 96 33.35 0.57 -16.55
C ASP A 96 33.32 2.07 -16.23
N ASP A 97 32.85 2.45 -15.02
CA ASP A 97 32.80 3.83 -14.54
C ASP A 97 34.03 4.20 -13.69
N PRO A 98 34.77 5.28 -14.03
CA PRO A 98 35.92 5.74 -13.26
C PRO A 98 35.60 6.17 -11.81
N ASP A 99 34.41 6.67 -11.51
CA ASP A 99 33.99 7.08 -10.16
C ASP A 99 33.99 5.91 -9.17
N CYS A 100 33.84 4.68 -9.67
CA CYS A 100 33.89 3.48 -8.84
C CYS A 100 35.31 3.07 -8.42
N TYR A 101 36.35 3.81 -8.83
CA TYR A 101 37.75 3.54 -8.49
C TYR A 101 38.34 4.61 -7.58
N SER A 102 39.19 4.18 -6.65
CA SER A 102 39.99 5.10 -5.82
C SER A 102 41.06 5.83 -6.64
N ASN A 103 41.53 5.21 -7.72
CA ASN A 103 42.48 5.80 -8.65
C ASN A 103 42.00 5.62 -10.12
N PRO A 104 41.07 6.48 -10.59
CA PRO A 104 40.44 6.32 -11.91
C PRO A 104 41.43 6.39 -13.09
N SER A 105 42.52 7.14 -12.96
CA SER A 105 43.48 7.31 -14.06
C SER A 105 44.23 6.03 -14.44
N VAL A 106 44.24 5.03 -13.55
CA VAL A 106 44.90 3.73 -13.75
C VAL A 106 43.96 2.55 -13.46
N TRP A 107 42.65 2.80 -13.30
CA TRP A 107 41.63 1.79 -13.02
C TRP A 107 41.97 0.90 -11.80
N GLU A 108 42.50 1.49 -10.73
CA GLU A 108 42.91 0.77 -9.52
C GLU A 108 42.02 1.10 -8.31
N GLY A 109 41.75 0.09 -7.49
CA GLY A 109 41.01 0.25 -6.24
C GLY A 109 39.51 0.43 -6.45
N TYR A 110 38.91 -0.44 -7.25
CA TYR A 110 37.46 -0.56 -7.36
C TYR A 110 36.83 -0.74 -5.97
N ASP A 111 35.82 0.06 -5.65
CA ASP A 111 35.11 0.00 -4.39
C ASP A 111 33.59 0.08 -4.65
N PRO A 112 32.82 -0.99 -4.35
CA PRO A 112 31.36 -0.97 -4.53
C PRO A 112 30.64 -0.01 -3.57
N ASN A 113 31.35 0.52 -2.57
CA ASN A 113 30.81 1.51 -1.63
C ASN A 113 31.01 2.96 -2.11
N ARG A 114 31.59 3.16 -3.30
CA ARG A 114 31.68 4.48 -3.94
C ARG A 114 30.41 4.83 -4.69
N THR A 115 30.27 6.11 -4.99
CA THR A 115 29.14 6.64 -5.73
C THR A 115 29.59 7.08 -7.13
N GLU A 116 28.99 6.51 -8.17
CA GLU A 116 29.06 7.04 -9.54
C GLU A 116 28.14 8.29 -9.63
N ALA A 117 28.74 9.46 -9.83
CA ALA A 117 28.06 10.74 -9.67
C ALA A 117 28.46 11.79 -10.72
N ASN A 118 29.48 11.53 -11.53
CA ASN A 118 30.08 12.46 -12.46
C ASN A 118 30.15 11.92 -13.89
N ARG A 119 29.03 12.05 -14.60
CA ARG A 119 28.89 11.72 -16.03
C ARG A 119 29.97 12.26 -16.98
N ASP A 120 30.70 13.31 -16.60
CA ASP A 120 31.68 13.98 -17.47
C ASP A 120 33.04 13.26 -17.48
N ASN A 121 33.29 12.33 -16.54
CA ASN A 121 34.48 11.47 -16.57
C ASN A 121 34.25 10.14 -17.30
N ASP A 122 33.03 9.93 -17.77
CA ASP A 122 32.60 8.70 -18.38
C ASP A 122 33.23 8.49 -19.77
N PRO A 123 33.82 7.32 -20.05
CA PRO A 123 34.24 6.96 -21.40
C PRO A 123 33.05 6.92 -22.37
N SER A 124 33.08 7.77 -23.39
CA SER A 124 32.01 7.82 -24.39
C SER A 124 31.78 6.44 -25.05
N PRO A 125 30.52 5.94 -25.11
CA PRO A 125 30.25 4.64 -25.72
C PRO A 125 30.64 4.66 -27.20
N GLY A 126 31.73 3.98 -27.53
CA GLY A 126 32.19 3.78 -28.91
C GLY A 126 33.38 4.61 -29.38
N VAL A 127 34.18 5.23 -28.50
CA VAL A 127 35.48 5.83 -28.89
C VAL A 127 36.69 4.91 -28.68
N ASP A 128 36.48 3.76 -28.02
CA ASP A 128 37.53 2.77 -27.72
C ASP A 128 37.20 1.43 -28.39
N ALA A 129 37.41 1.34 -29.71
CA ALA A 129 37.41 0.07 -30.46
C ALA A 129 38.69 -0.05 -31.29
#